data_AF-A0A6P1Y459-F1
#
_entry.id   AF-A0A6P1Y459-F1
#
_cell.length_a   1.000
_cell.length_b   1.000
_cell.length_c   1.000
_cell.angle_alpha   90.00
_cell.angle_beta   90.00
_cell.angle_gamma   90.00
#
_symmetry.space_group_name_H-M   'P 1'
#
loop_
_entity.id
_entity.type
_entity.pdbx_description
1 polymer ?
#
loop_
_entity_poly.entity_id
_entity_poly.type
_entity_poly.pdbx_seq_one_letter_code
_entity_poly.pdbx_strand_id
1 'polypeptide(L)'
;MNQDQVKEILLQIEESGLEFSVTFTGKASKKVNGLYKSDTHEILLHNKNFSVDNELLYTAIHEYTHHRLCELDGTRSGRVHTQRFWSYFHRLLQKAEEKGLYKITMEESPELLELTDTIRTTIMAEDGKLMKELGRLLSKARVLCKQAGVRYEDYIDRVLCLPRASAATIEKIHAFDVKPELGYEAMKVVANIANPDKRAAAEDLFLQKHSPAFVRDSVKNKPQDEDPRRKLENEKRRIERTIVSLQARLSELEDTLAKMPVTPFIFCFSFLLRLLSPLAADNTGVGQMQIPAIPDIPEVTIGGGITRPPAPPVIQPPTFLQQKRTPSSAAGAKGKQTGNAASASDSGKSDVKKSTALNGLNAKTLAALSQNSGNLTLLNNLLGTDAGVGGNAGLGNVTGLQTDTGEAILTKILTELEKLQAQTGQAVQKETTSTGNTGTGNAADAHTALAQGAAAELIRLRINGKEIKDDLIYTFCSAPAANGSFLYGADRRFTANGAELNETAYFLCRKTEAQQYEITMDLRQEPLNANSFLYKLYQLSPVSVEQTSDIIFWHYKASDLEVELIFRIVHL
;
A
#
# COMPACT_ATOMS: atom_id res chain seq x y z
N MET A 1 -18.90 -30.18 -10.34
CA MET A 1 -17.62 -30.91 -10.43
C MET A 1 -17.14 -31.31 -9.02
N ASN A 2 -16.33 -32.36 -8.89
CA ASN A 2 -15.70 -32.78 -7.63
C ASN A 2 -14.18 -32.54 -7.62
N GLN A 3 -13.50 -32.81 -6.50
CA GLN A 3 -12.07 -32.49 -6.35
C GLN A 3 -11.14 -33.38 -7.21
N ASP A 4 -11.52 -34.63 -7.44
CA ASP A 4 -10.71 -35.58 -8.20
C ASP A 4 -10.77 -35.24 -9.69
N GLN A 5 -11.95 -34.88 -10.19
CA GLN A 5 -12.16 -34.29 -11.52
C GLN A 5 -11.33 -33.01 -11.72
N VAL A 6 -11.25 -32.14 -10.70
CA VAL A 6 -10.37 -30.96 -10.76
C VAL A 6 -8.90 -31.36 -10.88
N LYS A 7 -8.41 -32.30 -10.06
CA LYS A 7 -7.01 -32.78 -10.17
C LYS A 7 -6.73 -33.37 -11.56
N GLU A 8 -7.65 -34.16 -12.08
CA GLU A 8 -7.55 -34.73 -13.42
C GLU A 8 -7.47 -33.64 -14.50
N ILE A 9 -8.37 -32.65 -14.49
CA ILE A 9 -8.37 -31.53 -15.45
C ILE A 9 -7.06 -30.73 -15.37
N LEU A 10 -6.55 -30.45 -14.17
CA LEU A 10 -5.28 -29.72 -14.00
C LEU A 10 -4.10 -30.47 -14.64
N LEU A 11 -4.02 -31.79 -14.43
CA LEU A 11 -3.02 -32.65 -15.07
C LEU A 11 -3.23 -32.75 -16.59
N GLN A 12 -4.48 -32.81 -17.07
CA GLN A 12 -4.80 -32.78 -18.50
C GLN A 12 -4.39 -31.46 -19.16
N ILE A 13 -4.42 -30.31 -18.47
CA ILE A 13 -3.96 -29.02 -18.99
C ILE A 13 -2.43 -29.05 -19.19
N GLU A 14 -1.67 -29.36 -18.14
CA GLU A 14 -0.24 -29.62 -18.19
C GLU A 14 0.19 -30.57 -17.06
N GLU A 15 0.93 -31.62 -17.39
CA GLU A 15 1.43 -32.64 -16.45
C GLU A 15 2.40 -32.05 -15.41
N SER A 16 2.35 -32.59 -14.18
CA SER A 16 3.26 -32.27 -13.07
C SER A 16 4.13 -33.48 -12.73
N GLY A 17 5.44 -33.25 -12.51
CA GLY A 17 6.35 -34.25 -11.95
C GLY A 17 6.38 -34.25 -10.42
N LEU A 18 5.63 -33.35 -9.78
CA LEU A 18 5.59 -33.16 -8.33
C LEU A 18 4.20 -33.49 -7.80
N GLU A 19 4.08 -34.57 -7.04
CA GLU A 19 2.77 -35.02 -6.53
C GLU A 19 2.12 -33.97 -5.61
N PHE A 20 0.84 -33.72 -5.85
CA PHE A 20 0.04 -32.67 -5.19
C PHE A 20 -1.39 -33.14 -4.92
N SER A 21 -2.04 -32.55 -3.91
CA SER A 21 -3.45 -32.82 -3.60
C SER A 21 -4.37 -31.66 -4.00
N VAL A 22 -5.64 -31.96 -4.28
CA VAL A 22 -6.72 -30.98 -4.42
C VAL A 22 -7.78 -31.29 -3.37
N THR A 23 -8.03 -30.35 -2.46
CA THR A 23 -8.92 -30.54 -1.31
C THR A 23 -10.06 -29.52 -1.34
N PHE A 24 -11.29 -30.01 -1.51
CA PHE A 24 -12.49 -29.16 -1.36
C PHE A 24 -12.77 -28.95 0.14
N THR A 25 -12.58 -27.72 0.63
CA THR A 25 -12.62 -27.42 2.07
C THR A 25 -14.02 -27.52 2.72
N GLY A 26 -15.08 -27.72 1.93
CA GLY A 26 -16.47 -27.80 2.39
C GLY A 26 -17.03 -26.47 2.94
N LYS A 27 -16.30 -25.37 2.73
CA LYS A 27 -16.51 -24.06 3.38
C LYS A 27 -16.49 -22.94 2.33
N ALA A 28 -17.12 -21.82 2.72
CA ALA A 28 -16.94 -20.53 2.07
C ALA A 28 -15.94 -19.69 2.87
N SER A 29 -15.25 -18.77 2.20
CA SER A 29 -14.24 -17.88 2.78
C SER A 29 -14.39 -16.47 2.25
N LYS A 30 -14.45 -15.47 3.14
CA LYS A 30 -14.55 -14.05 2.76
C LYS A 30 -13.23 -13.41 2.34
N LYS A 31 -12.11 -14.14 2.39
CA LYS A 31 -10.76 -13.62 2.11
C LYS A 31 -10.17 -14.12 0.80
N VAL A 32 -10.32 -15.40 0.50
CA VAL A 32 -9.70 -16.07 -0.65
C VAL A 32 -10.63 -17.15 -1.20
N ASN A 33 -10.52 -17.44 -2.50
CA ASN A 33 -11.28 -18.51 -3.18
C ASN A 33 -10.51 -19.84 -3.20
N GLY A 34 -9.17 -19.78 -3.28
CA GLY A 34 -8.26 -20.90 -3.18
C GLY A 34 -7.05 -20.57 -2.30
N LEU A 35 -6.21 -21.57 -2.04
CA LEU A 35 -4.88 -21.39 -1.43
C LEU A 35 -3.99 -22.60 -1.74
N TYR A 36 -2.90 -22.40 -2.48
CA TYR A 36 -1.80 -23.35 -2.56
C TYR A 36 -0.89 -23.29 -1.33
N LYS A 37 -0.57 -24.45 -0.77
CA LYS A 37 0.49 -24.65 0.23
C LYS A 37 1.74 -25.23 -0.44
N SER A 38 2.84 -24.49 -0.43
CA SER A 38 4.15 -24.98 -0.89
C SER A 38 4.60 -26.22 -0.13
N ASP A 39 4.48 -26.20 1.19
CA ASP A 39 5.22 -27.13 2.07
C ASP A 39 4.61 -28.55 2.10
N THR A 40 3.38 -28.69 1.59
CA THR A 40 2.64 -29.96 1.50
C THR A 40 2.10 -30.24 0.10
N HIS A 41 2.44 -29.40 -0.89
CA HIS A 41 1.88 -29.39 -2.24
C HIS A 41 0.34 -29.55 -2.28
N GLU A 42 -0.39 -28.82 -1.42
CA GLU A 42 -1.86 -28.92 -1.35
C GLU A 42 -2.53 -27.70 -1.99
N ILE A 43 -3.44 -27.94 -2.92
CA ILE A 43 -4.38 -26.94 -3.45
C ILE A 43 -5.67 -27.01 -2.63
N LEU A 44 -5.89 -26.04 -1.75
CA LEU A 44 -7.16 -25.84 -1.07
C LEU A 44 -8.12 -25.04 -1.96
N LEU A 45 -9.38 -25.47 -2.05
CA LEU A 45 -10.45 -24.69 -2.69
C LEU A 45 -11.62 -24.46 -1.72
N HIS A 46 -12.06 -23.20 -1.61
CA HIS A 46 -13.26 -22.81 -0.85
C HIS A 46 -14.50 -23.02 -1.72
N ASN A 47 -14.83 -24.28 -1.96
CA ASN A 47 -15.79 -24.73 -2.96
C ASN A 47 -17.25 -24.25 -2.77
N LYS A 48 -17.56 -23.54 -1.67
CA LYS A 48 -18.84 -22.85 -1.46
C LYS A 48 -18.80 -21.33 -1.79
N ASN A 49 -17.68 -20.82 -2.30
CA ASN A 49 -17.59 -19.46 -2.87
C ASN A 49 -18.11 -19.38 -4.32
N PHE A 50 -18.14 -20.51 -5.03
CA PHE A 50 -18.46 -20.57 -6.45
C PHE A 50 -19.92 -20.94 -6.68
N SER A 51 -20.51 -20.34 -7.71
CA SER A 51 -21.84 -20.63 -8.22
C SER A 51 -21.82 -21.56 -9.45
N VAL A 52 -20.75 -21.51 -10.24
CA VAL A 52 -20.55 -22.33 -11.45
C VAL A 52 -19.19 -23.03 -11.40
N ASP A 53 -19.13 -24.27 -11.92
CA ASP A 53 -17.88 -25.06 -12.01
C ASP A 53 -16.74 -24.32 -12.75
N ASN A 54 -17.09 -23.40 -13.65
CA ASN A 54 -16.17 -22.57 -14.42
C ASN A 54 -15.38 -21.58 -13.54
N GLU A 55 -16.04 -20.97 -12.53
CA GLU A 55 -15.40 -20.06 -11.55
C GLU A 55 -14.44 -20.83 -10.62
N LEU A 56 -14.85 -22.04 -10.25
CA LEU A 56 -14.05 -22.98 -9.47
C LEU A 56 -12.80 -23.40 -10.27
N LEU A 57 -12.95 -23.75 -11.55
CA LEU A 57 -11.84 -24.16 -12.41
C LEU A 57 -10.84 -23.03 -12.67
N TYR A 58 -11.30 -21.80 -12.93
CA TYR A 58 -10.41 -20.63 -13.04
C TYR A 58 -9.55 -20.46 -11.79
N THR A 59 -10.14 -20.65 -10.60
CA THR A 59 -9.41 -20.61 -9.32
C THR A 59 -8.47 -21.81 -9.16
N ALA A 60 -8.88 -23.01 -9.56
CA ALA A 60 -8.04 -24.20 -9.52
C ALA A 60 -6.78 -24.03 -10.40
N ILE A 61 -6.91 -23.45 -11.60
CA ILE A 61 -5.79 -23.15 -12.51
C ILE A 61 -4.86 -22.07 -11.92
N HIS A 62 -5.40 -21.14 -11.12
CA HIS A 62 -4.62 -20.12 -10.40
C HIS A 62 -3.74 -20.76 -9.32
N GLU A 63 -4.32 -21.60 -8.46
CA GLU A 63 -3.54 -22.32 -7.43
C GLU A 63 -2.58 -23.35 -8.05
N TYR A 64 -2.96 -23.99 -9.15
CA TYR A 64 -2.07 -24.88 -9.91
C TYR A 64 -0.90 -24.13 -10.56
N THR A 65 -1.06 -22.84 -10.87
CA THR A 65 0.06 -21.99 -11.30
C THR A 65 1.07 -21.77 -10.17
N HIS A 66 0.61 -21.62 -8.93
CA HIS A 66 1.52 -21.59 -7.76
C HIS A 66 2.24 -22.92 -7.60
N HIS A 67 1.55 -24.05 -7.73
CA HIS A 67 2.15 -25.39 -7.69
C HIS A 67 3.25 -25.57 -8.76
N ARG A 68 2.91 -25.37 -10.03
CA ARG A 68 3.85 -25.54 -11.15
C ARG A 68 5.05 -24.59 -11.10
N LEU A 69 4.89 -23.38 -10.56
CA LEU A 69 6.03 -22.48 -10.34
C LEU A 69 6.84 -22.84 -9.09
N CYS A 70 6.25 -23.47 -8.08
CA CYS A 70 6.97 -24.04 -6.94
C CYS A 70 7.85 -25.22 -7.36
N GLU A 71 7.37 -26.05 -8.30
CA GLU A 71 8.12 -27.13 -8.93
C GLU A 71 9.27 -26.61 -9.81
N LEU A 72 8.98 -25.62 -10.69
CA LEU A 72 9.96 -25.10 -11.66
C LEU A 72 11.00 -24.12 -11.06
N ASP A 73 10.70 -23.44 -9.96
CA ASP A 73 11.58 -22.41 -9.37
C ASP A 73 11.93 -22.65 -7.89
N GLY A 74 11.41 -23.71 -7.27
CA GLY A 74 11.49 -23.95 -5.83
C GLY A 74 10.57 -23.04 -4.99
N THR A 75 10.52 -23.29 -3.68
CA THR A 75 9.76 -22.47 -2.73
C THR A 75 10.33 -21.05 -2.68
N ARG A 76 9.50 -20.05 -2.99
CA ARG A 76 9.91 -18.63 -3.08
C ARG A 76 9.53 -17.84 -1.84
N SER A 77 10.50 -17.16 -1.24
CA SER A 77 10.24 -16.07 -0.30
C SER A 77 9.97 -14.75 -1.05
N GLY A 78 8.84 -14.11 -0.76
CA GLY A 78 8.45 -12.81 -1.34
C GLY A 78 7.13 -12.85 -2.11
N ARG A 79 6.93 -11.88 -3.02
CA ARG A 79 5.69 -11.69 -3.78
C ARG A 79 5.46 -12.85 -4.76
N VAL A 80 4.38 -13.62 -4.56
CA VAL A 80 4.04 -14.75 -5.44
C VAL A 80 3.42 -14.31 -6.78
N HIS A 81 2.49 -13.35 -6.78
CA HIS A 81 1.85 -12.80 -7.98
C HIS A 81 2.78 -11.83 -8.74
N THR A 82 3.77 -12.40 -9.41
CA THR A 82 4.75 -11.73 -10.28
C THR A 82 4.30 -11.66 -11.74
N GLN A 83 5.03 -10.92 -12.58
CA GLN A 83 4.85 -10.94 -14.04
C GLN A 83 4.93 -12.38 -14.62
N ARG A 84 5.85 -13.21 -14.11
CA ARG A 84 6.01 -14.62 -14.55
C ARG A 84 4.85 -15.50 -14.08
N PHE A 85 4.30 -15.24 -12.88
CA PHE A 85 3.05 -15.90 -12.43
C PHE A 85 1.93 -15.64 -13.42
N TRP A 86 1.65 -14.37 -13.72
CA TRP A 86 0.53 -14.02 -14.60
C TRP A 86 0.75 -14.51 -16.04
N SER A 87 1.98 -14.44 -16.57
CA SER A 87 2.35 -15.04 -17.87
C SER A 87 2.02 -16.53 -17.93
N TYR A 88 2.47 -17.29 -16.92
CA TYR A 88 2.27 -18.74 -16.85
C TYR A 88 0.79 -19.12 -16.62
N PHE A 89 0.07 -18.36 -15.79
CA PHE A 89 -1.36 -18.56 -15.54
C PHE A 89 -2.20 -18.41 -16.81
N HIS A 90 -2.00 -17.33 -17.58
CA HIS A 90 -2.74 -17.14 -18.84
C HIS A 90 -2.38 -18.21 -19.89
N ARG A 91 -1.14 -18.71 -19.89
CA ARG A 91 -0.73 -19.85 -20.72
C ARG A 91 -1.42 -21.16 -20.32
N LEU A 92 -1.71 -21.37 -19.03
CA LEU A 92 -2.51 -22.52 -18.58
C LEU A 92 -4.00 -22.35 -18.92
N LEU A 93 -4.57 -21.15 -18.78
CA LEU A 93 -5.94 -20.86 -19.22
C LEU A 93 -6.10 -21.12 -20.73
N GLN A 94 -5.21 -20.57 -21.56
CA GLN A 94 -5.21 -20.82 -23.00
C GLN A 94 -5.16 -22.32 -23.33
N LYS A 95 -4.27 -23.09 -22.67
CA LYS A 95 -4.22 -24.55 -22.82
C LYS A 95 -5.51 -25.27 -22.39
N ALA A 96 -6.24 -24.72 -21.43
CA ALA A 96 -7.51 -25.26 -20.98
C ALA A 96 -8.64 -24.95 -21.98
N GLU A 97 -8.63 -23.76 -22.58
CA GLU A 97 -9.53 -23.34 -23.67
C GLU A 97 -9.31 -24.15 -24.95
N GLU A 98 -8.04 -24.29 -25.38
CA GLU A 98 -7.64 -25.11 -26.54
C GLU A 98 -8.04 -26.59 -26.41
N LYS A 99 -8.18 -27.09 -25.18
CA LYS A 99 -8.62 -28.47 -24.87
C LYS A 99 -10.11 -28.58 -24.56
N GLY A 100 -10.87 -27.47 -24.56
CA GLY A 100 -12.28 -27.44 -24.18
C GLY A 100 -12.56 -27.74 -22.70
N LEU A 101 -11.53 -27.71 -21.85
CA LEU A 101 -11.61 -27.98 -20.41
C LEU A 101 -12.08 -26.76 -19.61
N TYR A 102 -11.73 -25.56 -20.08
CA TYR A 102 -12.22 -24.28 -19.58
C TYR A 102 -12.84 -23.49 -20.75
N LYS A 103 -13.81 -22.62 -20.47
CA LYS A 103 -14.40 -21.73 -21.48
C LYS A 103 -14.82 -20.43 -20.84
N ILE A 104 -14.48 -19.28 -21.42
CA ILE A 104 -15.08 -18.01 -21.02
C ILE A 104 -16.50 -17.95 -21.60
N THR A 105 -17.54 -18.18 -20.79
CA THR A 105 -18.95 -18.19 -21.24
C THR A 105 -19.52 -16.79 -21.41
N MET A 106 -19.03 -16.06 -22.42
CA MET A 106 -19.56 -14.75 -22.79
C MET A 106 -20.90 -14.84 -23.52
N GLU A 107 -21.20 -15.96 -24.19
CA GLU A 107 -22.39 -16.11 -25.04
C GLU A 107 -23.68 -16.28 -24.23
N GLU A 108 -23.58 -16.49 -22.93
CA GLU A 108 -24.70 -16.61 -21.99
C GLU A 108 -25.30 -15.24 -21.62
N SER A 109 -24.66 -14.13 -22.01
CA SER A 109 -25.17 -12.76 -21.84
C SER A 109 -24.96 -11.90 -23.10
N PRO A 110 -26.01 -11.72 -23.94
CA PRO A 110 -25.97 -10.82 -25.09
C PRO A 110 -25.64 -9.37 -24.72
N GLU A 111 -26.14 -8.89 -23.57
CA GLU A 111 -25.84 -7.56 -23.03
C GLU A 111 -24.33 -7.39 -22.76
N LEU A 112 -23.67 -8.42 -22.22
CA LEU A 112 -22.23 -8.41 -21.99
C LEU A 112 -21.43 -8.44 -23.30
N LEU A 113 -21.94 -9.10 -24.35
CA LEU A 113 -21.32 -9.07 -25.68
C LEU A 113 -21.42 -7.67 -26.32
N GLU A 114 -22.59 -7.05 -26.31
CA GLU A 114 -22.82 -5.70 -26.84
C GLU A 114 -21.97 -4.63 -26.10
N LEU A 115 -21.91 -4.73 -24.77
CA LEU A 115 -21.04 -3.90 -23.95
C LEU A 115 -19.54 -4.15 -24.23
N THR A 116 -19.14 -5.41 -24.42
CA THR A 116 -17.74 -5.78 -24.73
C THR A 116 -17.33 -5.27 -26.10
N ASP A 117 -18.22 -5.30 -27.10
CA ASP A 117 -17.93 -4.69 -28.40
C ASP A 117 -17.80 -3.18 -28.26
N THR A 118 -18.80 -2.50 -27.68
CA THR A 118 -18.79 -1.04 -27.46
C THR A 118 -17.51 -0.55 -26.77
N ILE A 119 -17.05 -1.26 -25.74
CA ILE A 119 -15.79 -0.95 -25.04
C ILE A 119 -14.58 -1.09 -25.98
N ARG A 120 -14.52 -2.14 -26.81
CA ARG A 120 -13.39 -2.42 -27.70
C ARG A 120 -13.38 -1.55 -28.96
N THR A 121 -14.49 -1.53 -29.71
CA THR A 121 -14.59 -0.93 -31.05
C THR A 121 -14.77 0.58 -30.99
N THR A 122 -15.40 1.10 -29.94
CA THR A 122 -15.59 2.55 -29.74
C THR A 122 -14.60 3.10 -28.72
N ILE A 123 -14.71 2.72 -27.43
CA ILE A 123 -13.98 3.41 -26.36
C ILE A 123 -12.46 3.21 -26.45
N MET A 124 -11.98 1.97 -26.50
CA MET A 124 -10.54 1.68 -26.56
C MET A 124 -9.90 2.15 -27.87
N ALA A 125 -10.57 2.00 -29.01
CA ALA A 125 -10.04 2.41 -30.30
C ALA A 125 -9.96 3.94 -30.45
N GLU A 126 -10.96 4.70 -29.96
CA GLU A 126 -10.89 6.17 -29.97
C GLU A 126 -9.88 6.71 -28.96
N ASP A 127 -9.77 6.14 -27.76
CA ASP A 127 -8.70 6.47 -26.80
C ASP A 127 -7.30 6.25 -27.42
N GLY A 128 -7.09 5.12 -28.11
CA GLY A 128 -5.87 4.87 -28.87
C GLY A 128 -5.58 5.91 -29.97
N LYS A 129 -6.59 6.33 -30.74
CA LYS A 129 -6.47 7.39 -31.76
C LYS A 129 -6.12 8.74 -31.12
N LEU A 130 -6.84 9.13 -30.06
CA LEU A 130 -6.63 10.38 -29.34
C LEU A 130 -5.22 10.48 -28.73
N MET A 131 -4.72 9.40 -28.13
CA MET A 131 -3.36 9.37 -27.57
C MET A 131 -2.29 9.37 -28.66
N LYS A 132 -2.52 8.74 -29.81
CA LYS A 132 -1.62 8.82 -30.98
C LYS A 132 -1.55 10.24 -31.57
N GLU A 133 -2.69 10.93 -31.65
CA GLU A 133 -2.76 12.33 -32.06
C GLU A 133 -2.10 13.28 -31.03
N LEU A 134 -2.28 13.04 -29.74
CA LEU A 134 -1.56 13.77 -28.70
C LEU A 134 -0.03 13.61 -28.84
N GLY A 135 0.46 12.42 -29.20
CA GLY A 135 1.88 12.19 -29.51
C GLY A 135 2.41 13.04 -30.67
N ARG A 136 1.60 13.23 -31.71
CA ARG A 136 1.90 14.12 -32.83
C ARG A 136 1.91 15.59 -32.41
N LEU A 137 0.95 16.01 -31.59
CA LEU A 137 0.86 17.39 -31.07
C LEU A 137 2.01 17.72 -30.12
N LEU A 138 2.39 16.81 -29.21
CA LEU A 138 3.57 16.93 -28.34
C LEU A 138 4.86 17.06 -29.16
N SER A 139 5.04 16.19 -30.16
CA SER A 139 6.18 16.24 -31.07
C SER A 139 6.30 17.60 -31.81
N LYS A 140 5.17 18.18 -32.23
CA LYS A 140 5.12 19.53 -32.81
C LYS A 140 5.42 20.62 -31.76
N ALA A 141 4.84 20.52 -30.56
CA ALA A 141 5.05 21.48 -29.47
C ALA A 141 6.53 21.55 -29.05
N ARG A 142 7.22 20.41 -28.99
CA ARG A 142 8.68 20.32 -28.74
C ARG A 142 9.51 21.19 -29.70
N VAL A 143 9.15 21.20 -30.98
CA VAL A 143 9.81 22.05 -32.01
C VAL A 143 9.48 23.53 -31.80
N LEU A 144 8.22 23.86 -31.54
CA LEU A 144 7.77 25.24 -31.32
C LEU A 144 8.38 25.85 -30.04
N CYS A 145 8.47 25.07 -28.95
CA CYS A 145 9.14 25.47 -27.72
C CYS A 145 10.60 25.86 -27.98
N LYS A 146 11.35 25.01 -28.71
CA LYS A 146 12.73 25.29 -29.10
C LYS A 146 12.86 26.57 -29.95
N GLN A 147 11.92 26.84 -30.84
CA GLN A 147 11.90 28.06 -31.67
C GLN A 147 11.56 29.32 -30.85
N ALA A 148 10.67 29.21 -29.87
CA ALA A 148 10.24 30.31 -29.01
C ALA A 148 11.16 30.57 -27.79
N GLY A 149 12.26 29.82 -27.64
CA GLY A 149 13.13 29.88 -26.45
C GLY A 149 12.48 29.33 -25.17
N VAL A 150 11.33 28.65 -25.29
CA VAL A 150 10.58 28.06 -24.17
C VAL A 150 11.15 26.68 -23.84
N ARG A 151 11.38 26.40 -22.57
CA ARG A 151 11.80 25.07 -22.12
C ARG A 151 10.66 24.07 -22.25
N TYR A 152 10.90 22.98 -22.97
CA TYR A 152 9.84 21.98 -23.22
C TYR A 152 9.39 21.27 -21.94
N GLU A 153 10.30 20.99 -21.01
CA GLU A 153 9.93 20.44 -19.69
C GLU A 153 8.96 21.34 -18.91
N ASP A 154 9.13 22.67 -18.92
CA ASP A 154 8.20 23.59 -18.26
C ASP A 154 6.84 23.64 -18.96
N TYR A 155 6.80 23.49 -20.29
CA TYR A 155 5.57 23.34 -21.05
C TYR A 155 4.81 22.06 -20.69
N ILE A 156 5.51 20.91 -20.62
CA ILE A 156 4.95 19.63 -20.18
C ILE A 156 4.43 19.70 -18.73
N ASP A 157 5.26 20.17 -17.80
CA ASP A 157 4.99 20.10 -16.37
C ASP A 157 4.00 21.17 -15.87
N ARG A 158 4.04 22.40 -16.42
CA ARG A 158 3.33 23.58 -15.88
C ARG A 158 2.22 24.13 -16.78
N VAL A 159 2.26 23.84 -18.09
CA VAL A 159 1.21 24.26 -19.04
C VAL A 159 0.25 23.10 -19.34
N LEU A 160 0.79 21.91 -19.65
CA LEU A 160 -0.03 20.71 -19.90
C LEU A 160 -0.28 19.86 -18.64
N CYS A 161 0.50 20.07 -17.57
CA CYS A 161 0.44 19.30 -16.31
C CYS A 161 0.55 17.76 -16.51
N LEU A 162 1.33 17.34 -17.50
CA LEU A 162 1.55 15.92 -17.81
C LEU A 162 2.83 15.39 -17.14
N PRO A 163 2.83 14.17 -16.56
CA PRO A 163 4.07 13.54 -16.13
C PRO A 163 5.01 13.32 -17.33
N ARG A 164 6.27 13.75 -17.24
CA ARG A 164 7.26 13.66 -18.34
C ARG A 164 7.40 12.25 -18.92
N ALA A 165 7.34 11.21 -18.09
CA ALA A 165 7.39 9.81 -18.53
C ALA A 165 6.16 9.39 -19.37
N SER A 166 4.98 9.93 -19.05
CA SER A 166 3.77 9.76 -19.85
C SER A 166 3.90 10.49 -21.18
N ALA A 167 4.28 11.78 -21.14
CA ALA A 167 4.49 12.58 -22.35
C ALA A 167 5.50 11.93 -23.32
N ALA A 168 6.65 11.46 -22.82
CA ALA A 168 7.64 10.75 -23.62
C ALA A 168 7.14 9.40 -24.16
N THR A 169 6.25 8.70 -23.43
CA THR A 169 5.63 7.47 -23.95
C THR A 169 4.59 7.77 -25.04
N ILE A 170 3.83 8.85 -24.89
CA ILE A 170 2.83 9.33 -25.86
C ILE A 170 3.52 9.83 -27.15
N GLU A 171 4.66 10.52 -27.05
CA GLU A 171 5.51 10.83 -28.21
C GLU A 171 6.02 9.56 -28.91
N LYS A 172 6.50 8.54 -28.17
CA LYS A 172 6.92 7.24 -28.75
C LYS A 172 5.77 6.51 -29.47
N ILE A 173 4.55 6.56 -28.94
CA ILE A 173 3.35 5.96 -29.58
C ILE A 173 3.18 6.51 -30.99
N HIS A 174 3.32 7.83 -31.18
CA HIS A 174 3.28 8.44 -32.49
C HIS A 174 4.54 8.14 -33.33
N ALA A 175 5.74 8.31 -32.76
CA ALA A 175 7.01 8.16 -33.48
C ALA A 175 7.32 6.73 -33.94
N PHE A 176 6.70 5.72 -33.31
CA PHE A 176 6.77 4.31 -33.73
C PHE A 176 5.52 3.83 -34.47
N ASP A 177 4.62 4.76 -34.83
CA ASP A 177 3.37 4.55 -35.56
C ASP A 177 2.44 3.45 -35.00
N VAL A 178 2.47 3.24 -33.67
CA VAL A 178 1.78 2.12 -33.00
C VAL A 178 0.30 2.07 -33.39
N LYS A 179 -0.21 0.87 -33.72
CA LYS A 179 -1.61 0.65 -34.13
C LYS A 179 -2.59 1.13 -33.05
N PRO A 180 -3.55 2.05 -33.34
CA PRO A 180 -4.43 2.63 -32.33
C PRO A 180 -5.53 1.67 -31.83
N GLU A 181 -5.88 0.66 -32.63
CA GLU A 181 -6.89 -0.36 -32.32
C GLU A 181 -6.57 -1.21 -31.07
N LEU A 182 -5.34 -1.15 -30.58
CA LEU A 182 -4.90 -1.81 -29.35
C LEU A 182 -5.40 -1.09 -28.08
N GLY A 183 -5.74 0.20 -28.17
CA GLY A 183 -6.04 1.06 -27.02
C GLY A 183 -4.79 1.47 -26.21
N TYR A 184 -4.86 2.61 -25.53
CA TYR A 184 -3.70 3.28 -24.94
C TYR A 184 -2.87 2.40 -23.98
N GLU A 185 -3.51 1.56 -23.16
CA GLU A 185 -2.81 0.70 -22.20
C GLU A 185 -1.88 -0.33 -22.87
N ALA A 186 -2.31 -0.94 -23.97
CA ALA A 186 -1.45 -1.84 -24.74
C ALA A 186 -0.42 -1.05 -25.56
N MET A 187 -0.82 0.09 -26.14
CA MET A 187 0.08 0.96 -26.90
C MET A 187 1.26 1.49 -26.05
N LYS A 188 1.05 1.79 -24.76
CA LYS A 188 2.13 2.13 -23.80
C LYS A 188 3.13 1.00 -23.59
N VAL A 189 2.69 -0.26 -23.64
CA VAL A 189 3.58 -1.43 -23.53
C VAL A 189 4.41 -1.55 -24.80
N VAL A 190 3.75 -1.50 -25.96
CA VAL A 190 4.39 -1.59 -27.28
C VAL A 190 5.42 -0.48 -27.49
N ALA A 191 5.04 0.78 -27.21
CA ALA A 191 5.88 1.96 -27.42
C ALA A 191 7.14 2.01 -26.54
N ASN A 192 7.22 1.18 -25.48
CA ASN A 192 8.44 1.08 -24.66
C ASN A 192 9.33 -0.12 -25.03
N ILE A 193 9.01 -0.87 -26.09
CA ILE A 193 9.89 -1.87 -26.69
C ILE A 193 10.85 -1.19 -27.66
N ALA A 194 12.16 -1.27 -27.37
CA ALA A 194 13.19 -0.58 -28.16
C ALA A 194 13.45 -1.22 -29.53
N ASN A 195 13.57 -2.54 -29.61
CA ASN A 195 13.79 -3.28 -30.87
C ASN A 195 12.50 -3.30 -31.72
N PRO A 196 12.54 -2.95 -33.02
CA PRO A 196 11.35 -2.90 -33.88
C PRO A 196 10.66 -4.25 -34.10
N ASP A 197 11.42 -5.33 -34.30
CA ASP A 197 10.87 -6.66 -34.63
C ASP A 197 10.05 -7.21 -33.46
N LYS A 198 10.59 -7.07 -32.25
CA LYS A 198 9.92 -7.37 -30.98
C LYS A 198 8.73 -6.44 -30.70
N ARG A 199 8.72 -5.22 -31.25
CA ARG A 199 7.58 -4.30 -31.14
C ARG A 199 6.43 -4.77 -32.03
N ALA A 200 6.70 -5.11 -33.29
CA ALA A 200 5.71 -5.68 -34.21
C ALA A 200 5.11 -6.98 -33.65
N ALA A 201 5.96 -7.91 -33.19
CA ALA A 201 5.50 -9.14 -32.54
C ALA A 201 4.64 -8.89 -31.29
N ALA A 202 4.90 -7.81 -30.52
CA ALA A 202 4.07 -7.44 -29.38
C ALA A 202 2.70 -6.90 -29.80
N GLU A 203 2.62 -6.11 -30.89
CA GLU A 203 1.34 -5.67 -31.44
C GLU A 203 0.48 -6.84 -31.90
N ASP A 204 1.07 -7.78 -32.65
CA ASP A 204 0.33 -8.89 -33.21
C ASP A 204 -0.15 -9.86 -32.12
N LEU A 205 0.60 -10.03 -31.02
CA LEU A 205 0.12 -10.75 -29.84
C LEU A 205 -1.05 -10.02 -29.13
N PHE A 206 -1.05 -8.68 -29.08
CA PHE A 206 -2.19 -7.92 -28.54
C PHE A 206 -3.43 -8.00 -29.45
N LEU A 207 -3.25 -7.99 -30.78
CA LEU A 207 -4.32 -8.21 -31.75
C LEU A 207 -4.90 -9.63 -31.66
N GLN A 208 -4.06 -10.63 -31.37
CA GLN A 208 -4.45 -12.00 -31.01
C GLN A 208 -5.06 -12.12 -29.59
N LYS A 209 -5.33 -10.98 -28.92
CA LYS A 209 -6.00 -10.88 -27.60
C LYS A 209 -5.21 -11.49 -26.43
N HIS A 210 -3.92 -11.79 -26.57
CA HIS A 210 -3.10 -12.24 -25.44
C HIS A 210 -2.98 -11.15 -24.36
N SER A 211 -2.86 -11.58 -23.10
CA SER A 211 -2.85 -10.64 -21.97
C SER A 211 -1.55 -9.82 -21.90
N PRO A 212 -1.58 -8.59 -21.33
CA PRO A 212 -0.37 -7.81 -21.06
C PRO A 212 0.65 -8.53 -20.16
N ALA A 213 0.22 -9.57 -19.45
CA ALA A 213 1.11 -10.44 -18.68
C ALA A 213 1.98 -11.31 -19.60
N PHE A 214 1.36 -11.94 -20.60
CA PHE A 214 2.01 -12.81 -21.57
C PHE A 214 2.90 -12.01 -22.53
N VAL A 215 2.39 -10.95 -23.17
CA VAL A 215 3.13 -10.17 -24.20
C VAL A 215 4.46 -9.64 -23.66
N ARG A 216 4.45 -9.03 -22.48
CA ARG A 216 5.68 -8.51 -21.82
C ARG A 216 6.67 -9.60 -21.40
N ASP A 217 6.26 -10.85 -21.33
CA ASP A 217 7.12 -11.98 -20.96
C ASP A 217 7.74 -12.59 -22.22
N SER A 218 6.94 -12.82 -23.26
CA SER A 218 7.38 -13.29 -24.59
C SER A 218 8.39 -12.34 -25.27
N VAL A 219 8.26 -11.03 -25.04
CA VAL A 219 9.16 -9.99 -25.59
C VAL A 219 10.52 -9.92 -24.88
N LYS A 220 10.64 -10.38 -23.62
CA LYS A 220 11.90 -10.27 -22.87
C LYS A 220 13.04 -10.96 -23.61
N ASN A 221 14.26 -10.48 -23.36
CA ASN A 221 15.41 -11.33 -23.60
C ASN A 221 15.32 -12.46 -22.57
N LYS A 222 15.41 -13.72 -23.03
CA LYS A 222 15.66 -14.83 -22.10
C LYS A 222 16.92 -14.47 -21.31
N PRO A 223 16.96 -14.67 -19.98
CA PRO A 223 18.22 -14.63 -19.26
C PRO A 223 19.21 -15.55 -19.98
N GLN A 224 20.45 -15.08 -20.16
CA GLN A 224 21.54 -15.99 -20.51
C GLN A 224 21.64 -17.04 -19.41
N ASP A 225 21.99 -18.28 -19.77
CA ASP A 225 22.01 -19.40 -18.83
C ASP A 225 23.16 -19.22 -17.82
N GLU A 226 22.88 -18.49 -16.75
CA GLU A 226 23.82 -18.26 -15.66
C GLU A 226 24.00 -19.53 -14.86
N ASP A 227 25.25 -20.02 -14.81
CA ASP A 227 25.68 -21.11 -13.92
C ASP A 227 24.96 -21.03 -12.55
N PRO A 228 24.14 -22.06 -12.20
CA PRO A 228 23.40 -22.08 -10.94
C PRO A 228 24.28 -21.84 -9.71
N ARG A 229 25.54 -22.26 -9.75
CA ARG A 229 26.51 -21.97 -8.68
C ARG A 229 26.80 -20.47 -8.60
N ARG A 230 27.13 -19.82 -9.72
CA ARG A 230 27.40 -18.37 -9.79
C ARG A 230 26.20 -17.55 -9.31
N LYS A 231 24.97 -17.98 -9.63
CA LYS A 231 23.72 -17.39 -9.13
C LYS A 231 23.60 -17.50 -7.60
N LEU A 232 23.83 -18.69 -7.04
CA LEU A 232 23.83 -18.92 -5.58
C LEU A 232 24.96 -18.16 -4.87
N GLU A 233 26.15 -18.07 -5.45
CA GLU A 233 27.24 -17.27 -4.90
C GLU A 233 26.94 -15.77 -4.91
N ASN A 234 26.28 -15.24 -5.96
CA ASN A 234 25.82 -13.86 -6.00
C ASN A 234 24.78 -13.57 -4.91
N GLU A 235 23.83 -14.48 -4.70
CA GLU A 235 22.81 -14.34 -3.65
C GLU A 235 23.41 -14.48 -2.24
N LYS A 236 24.36 -15.41 -2.03
CA LYS A 236 25.15 -15.49 -0.80
C LYS A 236 25.85 -14.14 -0.51
N ARG A 237 26.58 -13.59 -1.48
CA ARG A 237 27.27 -12.28 -1.34
C ARG A 237 26.29 -11.13 -1.09
N ARG A 238 25.06 -11.19 -1.61
CA ARG A 238 23.98 -10.24 -1.30
C ARG A 238 23.57 -10.35 0.18
N ILE A 239 23.28 -11.56 0.65
CA ILE A 239 22.90 -11.83 2.05
C ILE A 239 24.02 -11.42 3.02
N GLU A 240 25.28 -11.73 2.71
CA GLU A 240 26.44 -11.33 3.53
C GLU A 240 26.54 -9.80 3.68
N ARG A 241 26.35 -9.02 2.60
CA ARG A 241 26.28 -7.55 2.69
C ARG A 241 25.09 -7.08 3.53
N THR A 242 23.94 -7.74 3.42
CA THR A 242 22.76 -7.41 4.24
C THR A 242 23.02 -7.68 5.73
N ILE A 243 23.69 -8.79 6.08
CA ILE A 243 24.09 -9.09 7.46
C ILE A 243 25.02 -8.00 8.00
N VAL A 244 26.08 -7.64 7.27
CA VAL A 244 27.02 -6.57 7.69
C VAL A 244 26.30 -5.22 7.85
N SER A 245 25.39 -4.87 6.93
CA SER A 245 24.58 -3.65 7.03
C SER A 245 23.64 -3.64 8.23
N LEU A 246 23.04 -4.79 8.58
CA LEU A 246 22.18 -4.93 9.76
C LEU A 246 22.99 -4.89 11.06
N GLN A 247 24.19 -5.48 11.09
CA GLN A 247 25.11 -5.41 12.22
C GLN A 247 25.59 -3.98 12.49
N ALA A 248 26.00 -3.25 11.45
CA ALA A 248 26.39 -1.84 11.59
C ALA A 248 25.25 -0.97 12.14
N ARG A 249 24.02 -1.20 11.64
CA ARG A 249 22.82 -0.50 12.12
C ARG A 249 22.41 -0.91 13.54
N LEU A 250 22.67 -2.14 13.95
CA LEU A 250 22.48 -2.57 15.33
C LEU A 250 23.45 -1.82 16.26
N SER A 251 24.75 -1.77 15.92
CA SER A 251 25.72 -1.01 16.71
C SER A 251 25.40 0.48 16.77
N GLU A 252 24.87 1.10 15.70
CA GLU A 252 24.40 2.49 15.71
C GLU A 252 23.24 2.71 16.70
N LEU A 253 22.32 1.76 16.80
CA LEU A 253 21.20 1.81 17.75
C LEU A 253 21.66 1.58 19.20
N GLU A 254 22.62 0.67 19.42
CA GLU A 254 23.24 0.43 20.73
C GLU A 254 24.02 1.67 21.20
N ASP A 255 24.82 2.29 20.32
CA ASP A 255 25.53 3.55 20.60
C ASP A 255 24.57 4.70 20.91
N THR A 256 23.43 4.77 20.21
CA THR A 256 22.38 5.76 20.44
C THR A 256 21.66 5.52 21.78
N LEU A 257 21.39 4.26 22.13
CA LEU A 257 20.79 3.87 23.40
C LEU A 257 21.71 4.17 24.59
N ALA A 258 23.00 3.89 24.46
CA ALA A 258 24.02 4.19 25.48
C ALA A 258 24.22 5.71 25.69
N LYS A 259 23.93 6.53 24.68
CA LYS A 259 24.02 8.00 24.74
C LYS A 259 22.72 8.68 25.19
N MET A 260 21.60 7.96 25.30
CA MET A 260 20.38 8.50 25.88
C MET A 260 20.50 8.60 27.41
N PRO A 261 20.22 9.77 28.01
CA PRO A 261 20.35 9.95 29.45
C PRO A 261 19.32 9.10 30.19
N VAL A 262 19.81 8.21 31.08
CA VAL A 262 18.97 7.42 31.98
C VAL A 262 18.15 8.38 32.85
N THR A 263 16.83 8.42 32.62
CA THR A 263 15.93 9.33 33.32
C THR A 263 15.92 9.05 34.83
N PRO A 264 15.74 10.10 35.67
CA PRO A 264 16.06 10.04 37.11
C PRO A 264 15.18 9.09 37.95
N PHE A 265 14.23 8.38 37.34
CA PHE A 265 13.32 7.45 38.00
C PHE A 265 14.07 6.32 38.75
N ILE A 266 15.21 5.86 38.21
CA ILE A 266 16.06 4.84 38.86
C ILE A 266 16.71 5.40 40.14
N PHE A 267 17.13 6.67 40.14
CA PHE A 267 17.64 7.35 41.34
C PHE A 267 16.55 7.56 42.39
N CYS A 268 15.33 7.94 41.99
CA CYS A 268 14.20 8.04 42.92
C CYS A 268 13.91 6.69 43.62
N PHE A 269 13.91 5.58 42.88
CA PHE A 269 13.70 4.25 43.45
C PHE A 269 14.82 3.85 44.41
N SER A 270 16.08 4.15 44.07
CA SER A 270 17.26 3.91 44.91
C SER A 270 17.28 4.75 46.19
N PHE A 271 16.70 5.96 46.16
CA PHE A 271 16.64 6.84 47.32
C PHE A 271 15.51 6.45 48.28
N LEU A 272 14.35 6.02 47.76
CA LEU A 272 13.23 5.54 48.57
C LEU A 272 13.58 4.31 49.40
N LEU A 273 14.34 3.34 48.87
CA LEU A 273 14.80 2.18 49.65
C LEU A 273 15.78 2.54 50.78
N ARG A 274 16.47 3.70 50.73
CA ARG A 274 17.39 4.15 51.79
C ARG A 274 16.70 4.87 52.96
N LEU A 275 15.40 5.12 52.88
CA LEU A 275 14.62 5.80 53.94
C LEU A 275 13.87 4.83 54.87
N LEU A 276 14.04 3.52 54.71
CA LEU A 276 13.37 2.48 55.49
C LEU A 276 14.35 1.60 56.28
N SER A 277 15.31 2.23 56.97
CA SER A 277 16.18 1.56 57.97
C SER A 277 15.90 2.13 59.37
N PRO A 278 15.34 1.34 60.30
CA PRO A 278 15.22 1.75 61.71
C PRO A 278 16.59 1.76 62.41
N LEU A 279 16.67 2.50 63.52
CA LEU A 279 17.93 2.81 64.19
C LEU A 279 18.47 1.67 65.07
N ALA A 280 19.76 1.42 64.90
CA ALA A 280 20.79 1.03 65.88
C ALA A 280 20.43 0.29 67.19
N ALA A 281 21.18 -0.79 67.42
CA ALA A 281 21.75 -1.10 68.75
C ALA A 281 23.13 -1.77 68.57
N ASP A 282 24.18 -1.20 69.17
CA ASP A 282 25.49 -1.85 69.29
C ASP A 282 25.45 -2.95 70.35
N ASN A 283 26.26 -4.01 70.19
CA ASN A 283 27.48 -4.19 71.00
C ASN A 283 28.29 -5.46 70.64
N THR A 284 29.53 -5.49 71.10
CA THR A 284 30.52 -6.56 70.87
C THR A 284 30.21 -7.86 71.61
N GLY A 285 30.43 -9.02 70.97
CA GLY A 285 30.45 -10.31 71.65
C GLY A 285 30.94 -11.46 70.76
N VAL A 286 31.89 -12.26 71.24
CA VAL A 286 32.33 -13.50 70.58
C VAL A 286 31.54 -14.67 71.18
N GLY A 287 30.81 -15.43 70.36
CA GLY A 287 30.04 -16.58 70.84
C GLY A 287 29.42 -17.40 69.71
N GLN A 288 29.43 -18.72 69.86
CA GLN A 288 28.77 -19.66 68.94
C GLN A 288 27.31 -19.91 69.36
N MET A 289 26.41 -20.02 68.39
CA MET A 289 25.36 -21.07 68.30
C MET A 289 24.71 -20.94 66.91
N GLN A 290 24.94 -21.89 65.99
CA GLN A 290 24.25 -23.18 65.88
C GLN A 290 22.95 -23.05 65.05
N ILE A 291 23.09 -23.32 63.75
CA ILE A 291 22.00 -23.26 62.76
C ILE A 291 21.13 -24.53 62.88
N PRO A 292 19.79 -24.43 62.97
CA PRO A 292 18.91 -25.60 62.90
C PRO A 292 18.86 -26.15 61.46
N ALA A 293 18.93 -27.47 61.32
CA ALA A 293 18.89 -28.12 60.01
C ALA A 293 17.48 -28.06 59.38
N ILE A 294 17.43 -27.89 58.05
CA ILE A 294 16.25 -28.10 57.21
C ILE A 294 16.42 -29.48 56.54
N PRO A 295 15.38 -30.34 56.53
CA PRO A 295 15.52 -31.75 56.17
C PRO A 295 15.71 -31.98 54.66
N ASP A 296 16.37 -33.10 54.33
CA ASP A 296 16.63 -33.54 52.97
C ASP A 296 15.36 -33.89 52.18
N ILE A 297 15.41 -33.63 50.88
CA ILE A 297 14.39 -34.05 49.90
C ILE A 297 14.68 -35.52 49.52
N PRO A 298 13.72 -36.45 49.65
CA PRO A 298 13.99 -37.87 49.38
C PRO A 298 14.26 -38.13 47.89
N GLU A 299 15.43 -38.71 47.61
CA GLU A 299 15.83 -39.15 46.29
C GLU A 299 15.03 -40.41 45.87
N VAL A 300 14.29 -40.32 44.76
CA VAL A 300 13.50 -41.45 44.24
C VAL A 300 14.30 -42.19 43.17
N THR A 301 14.73 -43.40 43.51
CA THR A 301 15.61 -44.24 42.69
C THR A 301 15.04 -44.52 41.29
N ILE A 302 15.77 -44.14 40.24
CA ILE A 302 15.43 -44.52 38.86
C ILE A 302 15.85 -45.98 38.61
N GLY A 303 14.87 -46.87 38.55
CA GLY A 303 15.06 -48.32 38.37
C GLY A 303 14.33 -48.91 37.16
N GLY A 304 14.79 -48.58 35.94
CA GLY A 304 14.46 -49.30 34.70
C GLY A 304 13.10 -49.01 34.04
N GLY A 305 13.09 -49.04 32.69
CA GLY A 305 11.85 -49.23 31.91
C GLY A 305 11.24 -48.00 31.21
N ILE A 306 11.75 -47.69 30.01
CA ILE A 306 11.03 -47.10 28.85
C ILE A 306 9.90 -46.08 29.17
N THR A 307 10.24 -44.79 29.26
CA THR A 307 9.25 -43.72 29.31
C THR A 307 8.83 -43.23 27.92
N ARG A 308 7.57 -43.47 27.56
CA ARG A 308 6.90 -42.82 26.41
C ARG A 308 6.59 -41.35 26.76
N PRO A 309 6.78 -40.37 25.86
CA PRO A 309 6.43 -38.98 26.16
C PRO A 309 4.92 -38.83 26.41
N PRO A 310 4.50 -38.02 27.41
CA PRO A 310 3.08 -37.81 27.71
C PRO A 310 2.40 -37.01 26.59
N ALA A 311 1.17 -37.39 26.26
CA ALA A 311 0.34 -36.60 25.35
C ALA A 311 -0.12 -35.30 26.04
N PRO A 312 -0.19 -34.16 25.31
CA PRO A 312 -0.70 -32.92 25.87
C PRO A 312 -2.19 -33.04 26.25
N PRO A 313 -2.66 -32.32 27.28
CA PRO A 313 -4.04 -32.40 27.73
C PRO A 313 -5.01 -31.88 26.68
N VAL A 314 -6.09 -32.63 26.42
CA VAL A 314 -7.14 -32.24 25.48
C VAL A 314 -7.98 -31.12 26.10
N ILE A 315 -7.82 -29.90 25.60
CA ILE A 315 -8.68 -28.77 25.94
C ILE A 315 -10.08 -29.05 25.37
N GLN A 316 -11.06 -29.28 26.23
CA GLN A 316 -12.46 -29.36 25.81
C GLN A 316 -13.00 -27.94 25.54
N PRO A 317 -13.69 -27.70 24.41
CA PRO A 317 -14.30 -26.40 24.14
C PRO A 317 -15.47 -26.14 25.10
N PRO A 318 -15.72 -24.87 25.49
CA PRO A 318 -16.79 -24.54 26.43
C PRO A 318 -18.18 -24.80 25.83
N THR A 319 -19.07 -25.40 26.62
CA THR A 319 -20.46 -25.65 26.26
C THR A 319 -21.26 -24.34 26.24
N PHE A 320 -21.47 -23.77 25.05
CA PHE A 320 -22.33 -22.60 24.88
C PHE A 320 -23.81 -22.96 25.10
N LEU A 321 -24.42 -22.38 26.13
CA LEU A 321 -25.85 -22.49 26.39
C LEU A 321 -26.65 -21.81 25.28
N GLN A 322 -27.47 -22.58 24.56
CA GLN A 322 -28.35 -22.07 23.50
C GLN A 322 -29.49 -21.22 24.08
N GLN A 323 -29.37 -19.89 24.05
CA GLN A 323 -30.54 -19.02 24.27
C GLN A 323 -31.47 -19.04 23.06
N LYS A 324 -32.47 -19.91 23.17
CA LYS A 324 -33.57 -20.14 22.23
C LYS A 324 -34.41 -18.86 22.05
N ARG A 325 -34.37 -18.23 20.87
CA ARG A 325 -35.43 -17.34 20.37
C ARG A 325 -35.87 -17.77 18.97
N THR A 326 -37.16 -18.05 18.84
CA THR A 326 -37.81 -18.44 17.59
C THR A 326 -38.14 -17.23 16.72
N PRO A 327 -38.20 -17.38 15.38
CA PRO A 327 -38.61 -16.29 14.49
C PRO A 327 -40.14 -16.10 14.52
N SER A 328 -40.58 -14.86 14.35
CA SER A 328 -41.97 -14.52 14.03
C SER A 328 -42.05 -13.98 12.60
N SER A 329 -42.99 -14.51 11.82
CA SER A 329 -43.35 -14.01 10.50
C SER A 329 -44.49 -12.99 10.61
N ALA A 330 -44.64 -12.13 9.59
CA ALA A 330 -45.89 -11.87 8.85
C ALA A 330 -45.81 -10.60 7.98
N ALA A 331 -46.84 -10.44 7.14
CA ALA A 331 -47.13 -9.33 6.21
C ALA A 331 -46.82 -7.90 6.74
N GLY A 332 -46.58 -6.89 5.89
CA GLY A 332 -46.78 -6.82 4.43
C GLY A 332 -47.88 -5.83 4.07
N ALA A 333 -47.52 -4.72 3.40
CA ALA A 333 -48.44 -3.64 3.03
C ALA A 333 -48.15 -3.12 1.60
N LYS A 334 -49.21 -2.82 0.83
CA LYS A 334 -49.15 -2.21 -0.51
C LYS A 334 -49.40 -0.70 -0.43
N GLY A 335 -48.79 0.08 -1.32
CA GLY A 335 -49.02 1.52 -1.47
C GLY A 335 -47.93 2.16 -2.35
N LYS A 336 -47.86 1.85 -3.65
CA LYS A 336 -48.68 2.37 -4.77
C LYS A 336 -48.14 3.71 -5.30
N GLN A 337 -47.75 3.72 -6.58
CA GLN A 337 -47.18 4.88 -7.28
C GLN A 337 -48.23 5.92 -7.69
N THR A 338 -47.83 7.19 -7.64
CA THR A 338 -48.20 8.32 -8.53
C THR A 338 -47.10 9.39 -8.39
N GLY A 339 -46.62 10.10 -9.41
CA GLY A 339 -46.87 10.00 -10.84
C GLY A 339 -46.54 11.32 -11.56
N ASN A 340 -45.90 11.25 -12.73
CA ASN A 340 -45.60 12.34 -13.67
C ASN A 340 -44.53 13.39 -13.21
N ALA A 341 -43.98 14.25 -14.08
CA ALA A 341 -43.27 14.06 -15.38
C ALA A 341 -42.99 15.44 -16.03
N ALA A 342 -41.93 15.53 -16.85
CA ALA A 342 -41.60 16.64 -17.77
C ALA A 342 -41.25 18.02 -17.12
N SER A 343 -40.68 19.02 -17.81
CA SER A 343 -39.66 19.07 -18.89
C SER A 343 -39.29 20.54 -19.17
N ALA A 344 -38.00 20.91 -19.09
CA ALA A 344 -37.33 22.08 -19.71
C ALA A 344 -35.86 22.09 -19.20
N SER A 345 -34.76 22.23 -19.94
CA SER A 345 -34.38 22.82 -21.24
C SER A 345 -33.68 24.19 -21.15
N ASP A 346 -32.43 24.19 -21.62
CA ASP A 346 -31.72 25.28 -22.32
C ASP A 346 -30.61 26.09 -21.60
N SER A 347 -29.68 26.55 -22.44
CA SER A 347 -28.56 27.47 -22.23
C SER A 347 -27.36 26.96 -21.43
N GLY A 348 -26.17 27.25 -21.94
CA GLY A 348 -24.90 26.91 -21.29
C GLY A 348 -23.85 27.98 -21.54
N LYS A 349 -22.68 27.84 -20.90
CA LYS A 349 -21.49 28.64 -21.19
C LYS A 349 -20.21 27.89 -20.85
N SER A 350 -19.20 28.08 -21.67
CA SER A 350 -17.82 27.63 -21.46
C SER A 350 -17.07 28.60 -20.55
N ASP A 351 -16.25 28.10 -19.63
CA ASP A 351 -15.21 28.91 -18.99
C ASP A 351 -13.94 28.12 -18.68
N VAL A 352 -12.82 28.83 -18.57
CA VAL A 352 -11.47 28.27 -18.77
C VAL A 352 -10.82 27.78 -17.48
N LYS A 353 -10.34 26.51 -17.46
CA LYS A 353 -9.48 26.00 -16.37
C LYS A 353 -8.02 26.40 -16.57
N LYS A 354 -7.51 27.17 -15.60
CA LYS A 354 -6.13 27.65 -15.46
C LYS A 354 -5.26 26.56 -14.81
N SER A 355 -4.03 26.34 -15.29
CA SER A 355 -3.12 25.34 -14.72
C SER A 355 -2.50 25.82 -13.39
N THR A 356 -2.29 24.88 -12.46
CA THR A 356 -1.69 25.14 -11.15
C THR A 356 -0.23 24.68 -11.14
N ALA A 357 0.67 25.53 -10.66
CA ALA A 357 2.11 25.27 -10.71
C ALA A 357 2.60 24.26 -9.65
N LEU A 358 3.64 23.50 -10.02
CA LEU A 358 4.40 22.64 -9.10
C LEU A 358 5.06 23.47 -7.98
N ASN A 359 4.57 23.32 -6.75
CA ASN A 359 5.19 23.80 -5.51
C ASN A 359 5.39 22.59 -4.57
N GLY A 360 6.64 22.12 -4.41
CA GLY A 360 6.92 20.93 -3.58
C GLY A 360 8.40 20.60 -3.32
N LEU A 361 9.33 21.18 -4.08
CA LEU A 361 10.76 21.04 -3.86
C LEU A 361 11.29 22.25 -3.08
N ASN A 362 11.59 22.06 -1.79
CA ASN A 362 12.29 23.05 -0.97
C ASN A 362 13.63 22.48 -0.44
N ALA A 363 14.49 23.36 0.09
CA ALA A 363 15.84 23.00 0.51
C ALA A 363 15.88 21.95 1.66
N LYS A 364 14.89 21.91 2.56
CA LYS A 364 14.81 20.85 3.59
C LYS A 364 14.48 19.49 2.98
N THR A 365 13.58 19.44 1.98
CA THR A 365 13.28 18.20 1.25
C THR A 365 14.54 17.65 0.55
N LEU A 366 15.31 18.53 -0.08
CA LEU A 366 16.55 18.14 -0.78
C LEU A 366 17.67 17.71 0.19
N ALA A 367 17.85 18.42 1.31
CA ALA A 367 18.80 18.04 2.36
C ALA A 367 18.46 16.67 2.99
N ALA A 368 17.18 16.38 3.24
CA ALA A 368 16.73 15.10 3.76
C ALA A 368 17.00 13.92 2.80
N LEU A 369 16.97 14.13 1.48
CA LEU A 369 17.36 13.10 0.51
C LEU A 369 18.90 12.92 0.44
N SER A 370 19.68 13.96 0.71
CA SER A 370 21.16 13.88 0.69
C SER A 370 21.76 13.10 1.86
N GLN A 371 21.12 13.15 3.04
CA GLN A 371 21.59 12.44 4.24
C GLN A 371 21.40 10.91 4.19
N ASN A 372 20.59 10.40 3.26
CA ASN A 372 20.40 8.97 3.04
C ASN A 372 21.17 8.54 1.79
N SER A 373 22.31 7.86 1.96
CA SER A 373 23.21 7.45 0.87
C SER A 373 22.57 6.50 -0.16
N GLY A 374 21.53 5.76 0.23
CA GLY A 374 20.70 4.98 -0.70
C GLY A 374 19.75 5.84 -1.55
N ASN A 375 19.32 7.00 -1.04
CA ASN A 375 18.48 7.94 -1.78
C ASN A 375 19.28 8.74 -2.83
N LEU A 376 20.58 8.97 -2.62
CA LEU A 376 21.45 9.54 -3.67
C LEU A 376 21.60 8.60 -4.87
N THR A 377 21.69 7.28 -4.65
CA THR A 377 21.68 6.31 -5.75
C THR A 377 20.30 6.17 -6.41
N LEU A 378 19.20 6.27 -5.66
CA LEU A 378 17.85 6.36 -6.24
C LEU A 378 17.65 7.65 -7.06
N LEU A 379 18.15 8.80 -6.59
CA LEU A 379 18.12 10.06 -7.33
C LEU A 379 18.91 9.97 -8.64
N ASN A 380 20.08 9.36 -8.64
CA ASN A 380 20.89 9.22 -9.86
C ASN A 380 20.20 8.33 -10.91
N ASN A 381 19.51 7.27 -10.47
CA ASN A 381 18.67 6.44 -11.34
C ASN A 381 17.39 7.16 -11.81
N LEU A 382 16.79 8.01 -10.97
CA LEU A 382 15.55 8.74 -11.29
C LEU A 382 15.78 9.98 -12.17
N LEU A 383 16.96 10.61 -12.07
CA LEU A 383 17.40 11.73 -12.91
C LEU A 383 18.01 11.28 -14.25
N GLY A 384 18.31 9.98 -14.39
CA GLY A 384 18.58 9.35 -15.68
C GLY A 384 20.01 9.53 -16.20
N THR A 385 20.99 8.92 -15.54
CA THR A 385 22.20 8.46 -16.27
C THR A 385 21.95 7.06 -16.82
N ASP A 386 21.89 6.94 -18.15
CA ASP A 386 21.69 5.68 -18.85
C ASP A 386 22.95 4.79 -18.72
N ALA A 387 22.81 3.65 -18.03
CA ALA A 387 23.93 2.77 -17.69
C ALA A 387 23.47 1.30 -17.60
N GLY A 388 22.92 0.77 -18.69
CA GLY A 388 22.68 -0.67 -18.82
C GLY A 388 23.98 -1.45 -18.66
N VAL A 389 24.05 -2.33 -17.64
CA VAL A 389 25.25 -3.12 -17.35
C VAL A 389 25.37 -4.27 -18.36
N GLY A 390 26.02 -3.97 -19.50
CA GLY A 390 26.35 -4.89 -20.58
C GLY A 390 27.51 -4.32 -21.39
N GLY A 391 28.71 -4.35 -20.81
CA GLY A 391 29.84 -3.56 -21.30
C GLY A 391 30.60 -4.16 -22.48
N ASN A 392 31.16 -3.28 -23.30
CA ASN A 392 32.46 -3.51 -23.94
C ASN A 392 33.23 -2.17 -24.02
N ALA A 393 34.55 -2.21 -24.22
CA ALA A 393 35.44 -1.08 -23.96
C ALA A 393 35.56 -0.06 -25.11
N GLY A 394 35.80 1.21 -24.75
CA GLY A 394 36.22 2.29 -25.65
C GLY A 394 36.78 3.47 -24.83
N LEU A 395 38.05 3.83 -25.03
CA LEU A 395 38.77 4.82 -24.22
C LEU A 395 38.56 6.26 -24.72
N GLY A 396 38.57 7.24 -23.81
CA GLY A 396 38.42 8.67 -24.16
C GLY A 396 38.59 9.62 -22.96
N ASN A 397 39.83 9.78 -22.49
CA ASN A 397 40.26 10.57 -21.32
C ASN A 397 39.44 11.82 -20.95
N VAL A 398 39.03 11.90 -19.66
CA VAL A 398 39.38 13.04 -18.79
C VAL A 398 39.79 12.51 -17.41
N THR A 399 41.03 12.76 -17.00
CA THR A 399 41.54 12.46 -15.65
C THR A 399 41.55 13.72 -14.80
N GLY A 400 40.98 13.70 -13.59
CA GLY A 400 41.05 14.85 -12.66
C GLY A 400 39.92 14.94 -11.65
N LEU A 401 39.58 13.85 -10.93
CA LEU A 401 38.58 13.90 -9.87
C LEU A 401 39.22 14.31 -8.54
N GLN A 402 39.22 15.61 -8.24
CA GLN A 402 39.49 16.13 -6.89
C GLN A 402 38.16 16.47 -6.19
N THR A 403 37.99 15.97 -4.96
CA THR A 403 36.70 15.88 -4.28
C THR A 403 36.42 17.07 -3.35
N ASP A 404 36.25 18.28 -3.92
CA ASP A 404 36.04 19.52 -3.13
C ASP A 404 34.87 20.41 -3.61
N THR A 405 34.14 20.05 -4.68
CA THR A 405 33.14 20.94 -5.30
C THR A 405 31.76 20.99 -4.63
N GLY A 406 31.51 20.18 -3.59
CA GLY A 406 30.19 20.09 -2.94
C GLY A 406 29.78 21.37 -2.19
N GLU A 407 30.58 21.81 -1.22
CA GLU A 407 30.24 22.96 -0.38
C GLU A 407 30.26 24.27 -1.17
N ALA A 408 31.27 24.50 -2.01
CA ALA A 408 31.41 25.75 -2.77
C ALA A 408 30.22 26.04 -3.70
N ILE A 409 29.54 25.00 -4.20
CA ILE A 409 28.30 25.13 -4.97
C ILE A 409 27.11 25.40 -4.04
N LEU A 410 27.02 24.69 -2.90
CA LEU A 410 25.93 24.84 -1.94
C LEU A 410 25.90 26.26 -1.32
N THR A 411 27.05 26.79 -0.90
CA THR A 411 27.15 28.17 -0.37
C THR A 411 26.68 29.18 -1.41
N LYS A 412 27.09 29.02 -2.67
CA LYS A 412 26.73 29.94 -3.76
C LYS A 412 25.24 29.90 -4.10
N ILE A 413 24.60 28.74 -3.96
CA ILE A 413 23.13 28.58 -4.08
C ILE A 413 22.41 29.28 -2.92
N LEU A 414 22.91 29.13 -1.68
CA LEU A 414 22.32 29.78 -0.51
C LEU A 414 22.43 31.31 -0.58
N THR A 415 23.59 31.86 -0.97
CA THR A 415 23.78 33.32 -1.10
C THR A 415 22.87 33.94 -2.16
N GLU A 416 22.66 33.30 -3.33
CA GLU A 416 21.72 33.82 -4.32
C GLU A 416 20.25 33.64 -3.90
N LEU A 417 19.90 32.64 -3.08
CA LEU A 417 18.56 32.50 -2.50
C LEU A 417 18.23 33.61 -1.48
N GLU A 418 19.15 33.96 -0.57
CA GLU A 418 18.98 35.11 0.33
C GLU A 418 18.82 36.43 -0.45
N LYS A 419 19.62 36.60 -1.50
CA LYS A 419 19.60 37.78 -2.39
C LYS A 419 18.26 37.92 -3.13
N LEU A 420 17.66 36.82 -3.57
CA LEU A 420 16.32 36.79 -4.17
C LEU A 420 15.24 37.12 -3.13
N GLN A 421 15.34 36.58 -1.91
CA GLN A 421 14.41 36.91 -0.82
C GLN A 421 14.47 38.40 -0.44
N ALA A 422 15.68 38.97 -0.35
CA ALA A 422 15.88 40.39 -0.09
C ALA A 422 15.25 41.28 -1.20
N GLN A 423 15.36 40.89 -2.47
CA GLN A 423 14.74 41.62 -3.59
C GLN A 423 13.21 41.56 -3.56
N THR A 424 12.61 40.43 -3.17
CA THR A 424 11.14 40.35 -3.00
C THR A 424 10.60 41.21 -1.85
N GLY A 425 11.44 41.63 -0.90
CA GLY A 425 11.02 42.44 0.25
C GLY A 425 10.76 43.93 -0.02
N GLN A 426 11.19 44.47 -1.17
CA GLN A 426 11.12 45.93 -1.44
C GLN A 426 10.02 46.36 -2.43
N ALA A 427 9.25 45.42 -2.99
CA ALA A 427 8.27 45.71 -4.04
C ALA A 427 6.88 46.18 -3.55
N VAL A 428 6.64 46.27 -2.24
CA VAL A 428 5.30 46.54 -1.66
C VAL A 428 5.33 47.66 -0.62
N GLN A 429 5.77 48.86 -1.02
CA GLN A 429 5.56 50.11 -0.28
C GLN A 429 5.20 51.30 -1.17
N LYS A 430 4.03 51.23 -1.82
CA LYS A 430 3.23 52.43 -2.13
C LYS A 430 1.76 52.07 -2.34
N GLU A 431 0.90 53.01 -1.94
CA GLU A 431 -0.57 53.02 -2.09
C GLU A 431 -1.35 51.94 -1.29
N THR A 432 -2.40 52.24 -0.50
CA THR A 432 -2.80 53.50 0.17
C THR A 432 -3.55 53.12 1.48
N THR A 433 -3.41 53.90 2.56
CA THR A 433 -4.17 53.79 3.83
C THR A 433 -5.64 54.21 3.62
N SER A 434 -6.70 53.73 4.29
CA SER A 434 -6.98 53.08 5.59
C SER A 434 -8.44 52.54 5.53
N THR A 435 -9.11 51.85 6.47
CA THR A 435 -8.92 51.32 7.85
C THR A 435 -10.01 50.21 8.03
N GLY A 436 -10.03 49.30 9.00
CA GLY A 436 -9.13 48.99 10.11
C GLY A 436 -9.73 47.87 11.00
N ASN A 437 -8.86 47.01 11.56
CA ASN A 437 -9.15 45.91 12.52
C ASN A 437 -10.09 44.76 12.06
N THR A 438 -9.88 43.48 12.44
CA THR A 438 -8.73 42.75 13.03
C THR A 438 -8.95 41.24 12.82
N GLY A 439 -7.89 40.45 12.64
CA GLY A 439 -7.93 38.98 12.74
C GLY A 439 -7.21 38.24 11.62
N THR A 440 -6.18 37.46 11.95
CA THR A 440 -5.36 36.70 10.99
C THR A 440 -5.97 35.34 10.65
N GLY A 441 -6.17 35.06 9.36
CA GLY A 441 -6.73 33.81 8.84
C GLY A 441 -5.70 32.90 8.14
N ASN A 442 -5.82 31.60 8.39
CA ASN A 442 -4.97 30.48 7.96
C ASN A 442 -4.64 30.40 6.46
N ALA A 443 -3.50 29.77 6.14
CA ALA A 443 -3.28 29.10 4.87
C ALA A 443 -3.44 27.58 5.05
N ALA A 444 -4.62 27.04 4.72
CA ALA A 444 -4.94 25.62 4.89
C ALA A 444 -6.07 25.15 3.94
N ASP A 445 -5.78 25.10 2.63
CA ASP A 445 -6.74 24.65 1.60
C ASP A 445 -6.07 23.76 0.53
N ALA A 446 -5.87 22.48 0.88
CA ALA A 446 -5.61 21.39 -0.07
C ALA A 446 -5.94 20.04 0.61
N HIS A 447 -7.00 19.37 0.14
CA HIS A 447 -7.53 18.04 0.56
C HIS A 447 -8.75 17.97 1.51
N THR A 448 -9.85 18.66 1.19
CA THR A 448 -11.19 18.06 1.39
C THR A 448 -12.16 18.42 0.26
N ALA A 449 -12.50 17.44 -0.59
CA ALA A 449 -13.68 17.56 -1.44
C ALA A 449 -14.89 17.06 -0.64
N LEU A 450 -15.55 17.94 0.10
CA LEU A 450 -16.71 17.58 0.92
C LEU A 450 -17.82 17.03 0.02
N ALA A 451 -18.26 15.80 0.26
CA ALA A 451 -19.51 15.31 -0.32
C ALA A 451 -20.67 16.12 0.28
N GLN A 452 -21.50 16.72 -0.57
CA GLN A 452 -22.67 17.48 -0.11
C GLN A 452 -23.60 16.55 0.68
N GLY A 453 -23.79 16.86 1.96
CA GLY A 453 -24.55 16.05 2.91
C GLY A 453 -23.73 15.24 3.92
N ALA A 454 -22.39 15.33 3.94
CA ALA A 454 -21.57 14.71 4.98
C ALA A 454 -21.89 15.27 6.39
N ALA A 455 -21.99 14.39 7.40
CA ALA A 455 -22.35 14.76 8.77
C ALA A 455 -21.23 15.45 9.57
N ALA A 456 -19.97 15.12 9.25
CA ALA A 456 -18.82 15.62 10.00
C ALA A 456 -17.53 15.66 9.16
N GLU A 457 -16.63 16.57 9.56
CA GLU A 457 -15.29 16.76 9.05
C GLU A 457 -14.27 16.35 10.14
N LEU A 458 -13.29 15.50 9.82
CA LEU A 458 -12.17 15.23 10.72
C LEU A 458 -11.20 16.41 10.71
N ILE A 459 -11.18 17.18 11.79
CA ILE A 459 -10.29 18.34 11.94
C ILE A 459 -8.87 17.88 12.30
N ARG A 460 -8.74 16.98 13.28
CA ARG A 460 -7.47 16.44 13.79
C ARG A 460 -7.61 14.99 14.25
N LEU A 461 -6.56 14.20 14.03
CA LEU A 461 -6.31 12.92 14.69
C LEU A 461 -4.82 12.84 15.03
N ARG A 462 -4.43 13.31 16.23
CA ARG A 462 -3.03 13.35 16.68
C ARG A 462 -2.79 12.25 17.70
N ILE A 463 -1.75 11.43 17.53
CA ILE A 463 -1.38 10.33 18.44
C ILE A 463 0.12 10.39 18.75
N ASN A 464 0.48 10.39 20.03
CA ASN A 464 1.84 10.57 20.56
C ASN A 464 2.59 11.72 19.87
N GLY A 465 1.90 12.86 19.70
CA GLY A 465 2.41 14.06 19.06
C GLY A 465 2.41 14.06 17.52
N LYS A 466 2.31 12.89 16.85
CA LYS A 466 2.21 12.81 15.39
C LYS A 466 0.77 13.05 14.93
N GLU A 467 0.56 13.97 13.99
CA GLU A 467 -0.71 14.08 13.25
C GLU A 467 -0.84 12.86 12.32
N ILE A 468 -1.87 12.05 12.56
CA ILE A 468 -2.19 10.81 11.82
C ILE A 468 -3.17 11.11 10.68
N LYS A 469 -3.92 12.22 10.77
CA LYS A 469 -4.78 12.73 9.69
C LYS A 469 -4.02 12.85 8.36
N ASP A 470 -2.76 13.27 8.42
CA ASP A 470 -1.89 13.46 7.26
C ASP A 470 -1.38 12.13 6.64
N ASP A 471 -1.51 10.99 7.34
CA ASP A 471 -1.25 9.65 6.79
C ASP A 471 -2.47 9.05 6.05
N LEU A 472 -3.64 9.70 6.11
CA LEU A 472 -4.89 9.15 5.55
C LEU A 472 -4.96 9.38 4.03
N ILE A 473 -5.09 8.29 3.29
CA ILE A 473 -5.08 8.31 1.81
C ILE A 473 -6.49 8.39 1.20
N TYR A 474 -7.51 8.02 1.96
CA TYR A 474 -8.92 8.14 1.59
C TYR A 474 -9.74 8.33 2.87
N THR A 475 -10.78 9.17 2.82
CA THR A 475 -11.71 9.36 3.93
C THR A 475 -13.12 9.59 3.41
N PHE A 476 -14.13 9.22 4.21
CA PHE A 476 -15.53 9.52 3.95
C PHE A 476 -16.30 9.74 5.25
N CYS A 477 -17.40 10.48 5.17
CA CYS A 477 -18.39 10.58 6.24
C CYS A 477 -19.79 10.31 5.66
N SER A 478 -20.63 9.59 6.40
CA SER A 478 -22.04 9.41 6.05
C SER A 478 -22.81 10.72 6.21
N ALA A 479 -24.01 10.78 5.63
CA ALA A 479 -25.02 11.72 6.10
C ALA A 479 -25.42 11.41 7.57
N PRO A 480 -25.93 12.40 8.32
CA PRO A 480 -26.39 12.16 9.68
C PRO A 480 -27.67 11.31 9.64
N ALA A 481 -27.72 10.27 10.47
CA ALA A 481 -28.94 9.50 10.68
C ALA A 481 -29.99 10.35 11.43
N ALA A 482 -31.26 9.94 11.41
CA ALA A 482 -32.36 10.69 12.04
C ALA A 482 -32.22 10.89 13.56
N ASN A 483 -31.31 10.17 14.23
CA ASN A 483 -30.94 10.34 15.64
C ASN A 483 -29.66 11.18 15.85
N GLY A 484 -29.10 11.78 14.80
CA GLY A 484 -27.83 12.54 14.84
C GLY A 484 -26.56 11.70 14.87
N SER A 485 -26.64 10.38 14.74
CA SER A 485 -25.45 9.50 14.65
C SER A 485 -24.86 9.50 13.24
N PHE A 486 -23.55 9.28 13.11
CA PHE A 486 -22.86 9.21 11.82
C PHE A 486 -21.72 8.19 11.81
N LEU A 487 -21.31 7.79 10.61
CA LEU A 487 -20.15 6.93 10.37
C LEU A 487 -19.07 7.75 9.65
N TYR A 488 -17.87 7.79 10.21
CA TYR A 488 -16.67 8.28 9.53
C TYR A 488 -15.75 7.09 9.22
N GLY A 489 -15.21 7.00 8.00
CA GLY A 489 -14.28 5.96 7.60
C GLY A 489 -13.01 6.55 6.99
N ALA A 490 -11.87 5.91 7.24
CA ALA A 490 -10.58 6.36 6.75
C ALA A 490 -9.65 5.18 6.43
N ASP A 491 -9.00 5.25 5.27
CA ASP A 491 -7.90 4.35 4.89
C ASP A 491 -6.56 5.05 5.09
N ARG A 492 -5.60 4.32 5.66
CA ARG A 492 -4.25 4.76 5.99
C ARG A 492 -3.23 3.79 5.40
N ARG A 493 -2.22 4.32 4.72
CA ARG A 493 -1.14 3.52 4.10
C ARG A 493 0.21 4.10 4.49
N PHE A 494 1.04 3.31 5.15
CA PHE A 494 2.33 3.75 5.66
C PHE A 494 3.38 2.63 5.61
N THR A 495 4.65 3.01 5.61
CA THR A 495 5.77 2.05 5.62
C THR A 495 6.35 1.96 7.02
N ALA A 496 6.47 0.76 7.57
CA ALA A 496 7.15 0.48 8.83
C ALA A 496 8.07 -0.74 8.67
N ASN A 497 9.29 -0.66 9.20
CA ASN A 497 10.31 -1.73 9.11
C ASN A 497 10.59 -2.25 7.68
N GLY A 498 10.36 -1.41 6.65
CA GLY A 498 10.49 -1.77 5.23
C GLY A 498 9.30 -2.52 4.64
N ALA A 499 8.28 -2.86 5.45
CA ALA A 499 7.00 -3.37 4.97
C ALA A 499 6.01 -2.22 4.75
N GLU A 500 5.21 -2.33 3.69
CA GLU A 500 4.02 -1.50 3.50
C GLU A 500 2.87 -2.07 4.33
N LEU A 501 2.21 -1.22 5.12
CA LEU A 501 1.07 -1.56 5.97
C LEU A 501 -0.14 -0.74 5.56
N ASN A 502 -1.29 -1.41 5.43
CA ASN A 502 -2.56 -0.79 5.11
C ASN A 502 -3.56 -0.98 6.25
N GLU A 503 -4.29 0.07 6.60
CA GLU A 503 -5.31 0.07 7.66
C GLU A 503 -6.58 0.75 7.19
N THR A 504 -7.74 0.18 7.53
CA THR A 504 -9.06 0.81 7.36
C THR A 504 -9.70 0.96 8.73
N ALA A 505 -9.92 2.20 9.16
CA ALA A 505 -10.59 2.55 10.40
C ALA A 505 -12.02 3.03 10.14
N TYR A 506 -12.96 2.60 10.97
CA TYR A 506 -14.33 3.09 10.99
C TYR A 506 -14.66 3.62 12.38
N PHE A 507 -15.14 4.86 12.46
CA PHE A 507 -15.59 5.52 13.67
C PHE A 507 -17.11 5.71 13.58
N LEU A 508 -17.85 4.89 14.32
CA LEU A 508 -19.30 5.02 14.49
C LEU A 508 -19.56 5.97 15.67
N CYS A 509 -19.87 7.22 15.35
CA CYS A 509 -20.20 8.26 16.32
C CYS A 509 -21.70 8.19 16.62
N ARG A 510 -22.07 7.48 17.69
CA ARG A 510 -23.47 7.35 18.14
C ARG A 510 -23.84 8.54 19.01
N LYS A 511 -24.86 9.31 18.64
CA LYS A 511 -25.41 10.34 19.54
C LYS A 511 -26.26 9.65 20.61
N THR A 512 -25.93 9.86 21.88
CA THR A 512 -26.63 9.26 23.02
C THR A 512 -27.57 10.25 23.69
N GLU A 513 -27.16 11.51 23.83
CA GLU A 513 -27.94 12.60 24.42
C GLU A 513 -27.78 13.91 23.63
N ALA A 514 -28.40 15.01 24.06
CA ALA A 514 -28.42 16.28 23.32
C ALA A 514 -27.03 16.80 22.93
N GLN A 515 -26.03 16.62 23.80
CA GLN A 515 -24.63 17.00 23.59
C GLN A 515 -23.65 15.83 23.80
N GLN A 516 -24.11 14.60 23.99
CA GLN A 516 -23.23 13.45 24.26
C GLN A 516 -23.19 12.49 23.08
N TYR A 517 -21.98 12.03 22.74
CA TYR A 517 -21.74 10.96 21.79
C TYR A 517 -20.91 9.85 22.43
N GLU A 518 -21.03 8.65 21.84
CA GLU A 518 -20.16 7.52 22.08
C GLU A 518 -19.55 7.12 20.73
N ILE A 519 -18.21 7.17 20.62
CA ILE A 519 -17.48 6.77 19.43
C ILE A 519 -17.04 5.32 19.60
N THR A 520 -17.62 4.42 18.81
CA THR A 520 -17.15 3.04 18.67
C THR A 520 -16.25 2.93 17.43
N MET A 521 -15.05 2.38 17.59
CA MET A 521 -14.12 2.12 16.48
C MET A 521 -14.14 0.64 16.05
N ASP A 522 -14.16 0.38 14.73
CA ASP A 522 -13.72 -0.88 14.10
C ASP A 522 -12.41 -0.61 13.33
N LEU A 523 -11.51 -1.59 13.28
CA LEU A 523 -10.21 -1.47 12.64
C LEU A 523 -9.84 -2.75 11.90
N ARG A 524 -9.51 -2.60 10.63
CA ARG A 524 -8.90 -3.64 9.79
C ARG A 524 -7.47 -3.26 9.47
N GLN A 525 -6.58 -4.24 9.50
CA GLN A 525 -5.17 -4.07 9.19
C GLN A 525 -4.72 -5.23 8.29
N GLU A 526 -3.92 -4.91 7.28
CA GLU A 526 -3.29 -5.89 6.40
C GLU A 526 -1.81 -5.54 6.18
N PRO A 527 -0.86 -6.30 6.80
CA PRO A 527 -1.04 -7.28 7.87
C PRO A 527 -1.43 -6.67 9.23
N LEU A 528 -1.84 -7.51 10.19
CA LEU A 528 -2.10 -7.12 11.59
C LEU A 528 -0.84 -6.48 12.23
N ASN A 529 -0.99 -5.30 12.82
CA ASN A 529 0.09 -4.56 13.49
C ASN A 529 -0.38 -3.94 14.81
N ALA A 530 -0.16 -4.66 15.90
CA ALA A 530 -0.48 -4.21 17.26
C ALA A 530 0.31 -2.95 17.72
N ASN A 531 1.39 -2.59 17.03
CA ASN A 531 2.18 -1.38 17.34
C ASN A 531 1.68 -0.13 16.61
N SER A 532 0.62 -0.22 15.79
CA SER A 532 0.08 0.93 15.08
C SER A 532 -0.66 1.90 16.00
N PHE A 533 -0.57 3.20 15.70
CA PHE A 533 -1.32 4.24 16.41
C PHE A 533 -2.85 4.03 16.31
N LEU A 534 -3.36 3.59 15.15
CA LEU A 534 -4.79 3.27 15.01
C LEU A 534 -5.19 2.02 15.82
N TYR A 535 -4.30 1.04 15.97
CA TYR A 535 -4.54 -0.12 16.83
C TYR A 535 -4.61 0.26 18.31
N LYS A 536 -3.66 1.09 18.77
CA LYS A 536 -3.70 1.65 20.14
C LYS A 536 -4.97 2.45 20.41
N LEU A 537 -5.46 3.22 19.43
CA LEU A 537 -6.73 3.95 19.54
C LEU A 537 -7.93 3.00 19.57
N TYR A 538 -7.95 1.98 18.71
CA TYR A 538 -9.00 0.96 18.69
C TYR A 538 -9.13 0.23 20.05
N GLN A 539 -8.01 -0.01 20.75
CA GLN A 539 -8.03 -0.61 22.09
C GLN A 539 -8.70 0.25 23.19
N LEU A 540 -8.95 1.55 22.93
CA LEU A 540 -9.68 2.43 23.85
C LEU A 540 -11.20 2.48 23.54
N SER A 541 -11.66 1.85 22.46
CA SER A 541 -13.07 1.83 22.03
C SER A 541 -13.97 0.99 22.97
N PRO A 542 -15.20 1.44 23.29
CA PRO A 542 -15.83 2.70 22.90
C PRO A 542 -15.43 3.87 23.82
N VAL A 543 -15.41 5.10 23.27
CA VAL A 543 -15.08 6.31 24.02
C VAL A 543 -16.26 7.29 24.08
N SER A 544 -16.58 7.76 25.28
CA SER A 544 -17.62 8.77 25.52
C SER A 544 -17.06 10.18 25.38
N VAL A 545 -17.76 11.04 24.65
CA VAL A 545 -17.28 12.36 24.23
C VAL A 545 -18.40 13.41 24.25
N GLU A 546 -18.08 14.65 24.60
CA GLU A 546 -19.03 15.76 24.69
C GLU A 546 -18.93 16.67 23.45
N GLN A 547 -20.08 17.17 22.98
CA GLN A 547 -20.20 18.11 21.87
C GLN A 547 -20.22 19.54 22.39
N THR A 548 -19.13 20.27 22.15
CA THR A 548 -19.00 21.71 22.42
C THR A 548 -19.15 22.48 21.11
N SER A 549 -20.19 23.33 20.98
CA SER A 549 -20.52 24.00 19.71
C SER A 549 -20.74 22.98 18.58
N ASP A 550 -20.22 23.28 17.39
CA ASP A 550 -20.08 22.43 16.20
C ASP A 550 -19.00 21.35 16.35
N ILE A 551 -18.35 21.17 17.50
CA ILE A 551 -17.17 20.30 17.64
C ILE A 551 -17.41 19.17 18.65
N ILE A 552 -17.07 17.95 18.25
CA ILE A 552 -16.79 16.84 19.16
C ILE A 552 -15.27 16.81 19.39
N PHE A 553 -14.85 16.98 20.64
CA PHE A 553 -13.46 16.94 21.06
C PHE A 553 -13.22 15.80 22.04
N TRP A 554 -12.14 15.05 21.83
CA TRP A 554 -11.68 14.05 22.79
C TRP A 554 -10.16 14.10 22.92
N HIS A 555 -9.70 14.13 24.17
CA HIS A 555 -8.29 14.02 24.53
C HIS A 555 -8.11 12.90 25.55
N TYR A 556 -7.11 12.06 25.31
CA TYR A 556 -6.72 10.98 26.21
C TYR A 556 -5.22 11.09 26.47
N LYS A 557 -4.80 10.85 27.72
CA LYS A 557 -3.39 10.93 28.12
C LYS A 557 -3.06 9.90 29.20
N ALA A 558 -2.24 8.93 28.81
CA ALA A 558 -1.61 7.94 29.68
C ALA A 558 -0.07 8.04 29.57
N SER A 559 0.65 7.15 30.26
CA SER A 559 2.12 7.12 30.29
C SER A 559 2.80 6.82 28.95
N ASP A 560 2.14 6.10 28.04
CA ASP A 560 2.70 5.65 26.76
C ASP A 560 1.81 6.01 25.54
N LEU A 561 0.67 6.64 25.78
CA LEU A 561 -0.36 6.94 24.78
C LEU A 561 -1.03 8.29 25.07
N GLU A 562 -0.89 9.23 24.14
CA GLU A 562 -1.57 10.51 24.12
C GLU A 562 -2.35 10.64 22.80
N VAL A 563 -3.62 11.01 22.86
CA VAL A 563 -4.51 11.15 21.69
C VAL A 563 -5.24 12.48 21.73
N GLU A 564 -5.40 13.12 20.57
CA GLU A 564 -6.37 14.18 20.31
C GLU A 564 -7.20 13.79 19.08
N LEU A 565 -8.51 13.67 19.25
CA LEU A 565 -9.47 13.41 18.16
C LEU A 565 -10.48 14.57 18.12
N ILE A 566 -10.62 15.20 16.96
CA ILE A 566 -11.48 16.37 16.77
C ILE A 566 -12.31 16.21 15.50
N PHE A 567 -13.62 16.11 15.64
CA PHE A 567 -14.58 16.19 14.54
C PHE A 567 -15.36 17.50 14.63
N ARG A 568 -15.50 18.21 13.50
CA ARG A 568 -16.54 19.24 13.34
C ARG A 568 -17.79 18.57 12.80
N ILE A 569 -18.92 18.69 13.47
CA ILE A 569 -20.23 18.33 12.95
C ILE A 569 -20.67 19.42 11.96
N VAL A 570 -21.11 18.98 10.78
CA VAL A 570 -21.72 19.86 9.78
C VAL A 570 -23.23 19.88 10.04
N HIS A 571 -23.74 21.02 10.49
CA HIS A 571 -25.17 21.26 10.55
C HIS A 571 -25.69 21.65 9.15
N LEU A 572 -26.79 21.02 8.74
CA LEU A 572 -27.56 21.28 7.52
C LEU A 572 -28.80 22.11 7.86
#